data_AF-M1Z3M3-F1
#
_entry.id   AF-M1Z3M3-F1
#
_cell.length_a   1.000
_cell.length_b   1.000
_cell.length_c   1.000
_cell.angle_alpha   90.00
_cell.angle_beta   90.00
_cell.angle_gamma   90.00
#
_symmetry.space_group_name_H-M   'P 1'
#
loop_
_entity.id
_entity.type
_entity.pdbx_description
1 polymer ?
#
loop_
_entity_poly.entity_id
_entity_poly.type
_entity_poly.pdbx_seq_one_letter_code
_entity_poly.pdbx_strand_id
1 'polypeptide(L)'
;MDQKKKLFKLIPKVDELLEIDSINKLIENMPRKIVVDSIREEIELLRKDIRINSFKEEEVNERISRLPGLIIDRADKKNSYKLKRVINGTGVVIHTNIGRSLISEGIIENIKDIAVNYSNLEYDLDKGERGSRYSHLKDIIVEITGGEDAMVVNNNAAAVLLTLSTIAKNKEVIVSRGELIEIGGSFRIPDVMEQSGAILKAVGTTNKTHLWDFEKAITEETAALLKVHTSNYRILGFASSLSAEELYPLKEKYNLPLIEDLGSGVLIDLSKYGLEYEPTVQESIKNGVDIVTFSGDKLLGGPQAGIIVGKKKYIDSMKKNPLTRAFRVDKFTISALEATLRLYLDERVAVEKIPTLKMLSIDISELEKKAKKLYNSIIGRMDSNNCRLEIVDSYSEVGGGSLPLEKIPTKCIMLSIEKYKVTDFERALREYKVPIITRVYKDNIYIDLRTVREDEFDIIVDGLLYGFNKLKGCIK
;
A
#
# COMPACT_ATOMS: atom_id res chain seq x y z
N MET A 1 -8.44 -15.09 54.54
CA MET A 1 -8.45 -16.24 53.58
C MET A 1 -9.86 -16.66 53.17
N ASP A 2 -10.84 -16.66 54.07
CA ASP A 2 -12.21 -17.12 53.77
C ASP A 2 -13.00 -16.23 52.79
N GLN A 3 -12.82 -14.91 52.87
CA GLN A 3 -13.55 -13.97 52.02
C GLN A 3 -13.16 -14.10 50.54
N LYS A 4 -11.87 -14.24 50.20
CA LYS A 4 -11.42 -14.49 48.82
C LYS A 4 -11.92 -15.84 48.28
N LYS A 5 -11.97 -16.89 49.11
CA LYS A 5 -12.55 -18.20 48.71
C LYS A 5 -14.04 -18.09 48.38
N LYS A 6 -14.80 -17.24 49.08
CA LYS A 6 -16.20 -16.95 48.74
C LYS A 6 -16.33 -16.26 47.37
N LEU A 7 -15.48 -15.27 47.08
CA LEU A 7 -15.50 -14.54 45.81
C LEU A 7 -15.19 -15.43 44.59
N PHE A 8 -14.26 -16.38 44.69
CA PHE A 8 -13.97 -17.30 43.57
C PHE A 8 -15.13 -18.25 43.25
N LYS A 9 -16.01 -18.55 44.21
CA LYS A 9 -17.18 -19.41 43.99
C LYS A 9 -18.30 -18.73 43.20
N LEU A 10 -18.28 -17.39 43.12
CA LEU A 10 -19.25 -16.62 42.35
C LEU A 10 -19.00 -16.69 40.84
N ILE A 11 -17.79 -17.07 40.41
CA ILE A 11 -17.42 -17.12 38.99
C ILE A 11 -18.22 -18.22 38.29
N PRO A 12 -19.03 -17.89 37.27
CA PRO A 12 -19.87 -18.87 36.58
C PRO A 12 -19.03 -19.91 35.86
N LYS A 13 -19.60 -21.11 35.69
CA LYS A 13 -18.97 -22.16 34.89
C LYS A 13 -19.06 -21.84 33.41
N VAL A 14 -18.16 -22.46 32.63
CA VAL A 14 -18.17 -22.32 31.17
C VAL A 14 -19.52 -22.76 30.60
N ASP A 15 -20.07 -23.87 31.08
CA ASP A 15 -21.36 -24.40 30.59
C ASP A 15 -22.53 -23.46 30.91
N GLU A 16 -22.55 -22.85 32.10
CA GLU A 16 -23.57 -21.86 32.49
C GLU A 16 -23.54 -20.62 31.59
N LEU A 17 -22.35 -20.17 31.16
CA LEU A 17 -22.22 -19.05 30.23
C LEU A 17 -22.59 -19.43 28.79
N LEU A 18 -22.40 -20.69 28.39
CA LEU A 18 -22.81 -21.18 27.07
C LEU A 18 -24.33 -21.28 26.90
N GLU A 19 -25.06 -21.43 28.02
CA GLU A 19 -26.54 -21.45 28.03
C GLU A 19 -27.16 -20.06 27.89
N ILE A 20 -26.38 -18.98 28.04
CA ILE A 20 -26.88 -17.62 27.85
C ILE A 20 -27.20 -17.39 26.36
N ASP A 21 -28.45 -17.04 26.05
CA ASP A 21 -28.96 -16.84 24.68
C ASP A 21 -28.04 -15.99 23.80
N SER A 22 -27.49 -14.90 24.33
CA SER A 22 -26.62 -14.00 23.57
C SER A 22 -25.27 -14.63 23.21
N ILE A 23 -24.76 -15.55 24.04
CA ILE A 23 -23.52 -16.31 23.78
C ILE A 23 -23.83 -17.51 22.87
N ASN A 24 -24.96 -18.18 23.08
CA ASN A 24 -25.37 -19.32 22.28
C ASN A 24 -25.52 -18.95 20.79
N LYS A 25 -26.13 -17.79 20.50
CA LYS A 25 -26.24 -17.22 19.14
C LYS A 25 -24.89 -16.99 18.45
N LEU A 26 -23.79 -16.82 19.19
CA LEU A 26 -22.47 -16.71 18.57
C LEU A 26 -22.06 -18.03 17.91
N ILE A 27 -22.40 -19.17 18.51
CA ILE A 27 -22.01 -20.49 18.01
C ILE A 27 -22.66 -20.80 16.65
N GLU A 28 -23.80 -20.18 16.34
CA GLU A 28 -24.43 -20.26 15.02
C GLU A 28 -23.61 -19.57 13.93
N ASN A 29 -22.83 -18.53 14.28
CA ASN A 29 -22.17 -17.64 13.33
C ASN A 29 -20.63 -17.72 13.38
N MET A 30 -20.05 -18.44 14.35
CA MET A 30 -18.61 -18.64 14.45
C MET A 30 -18.25 -19.99 15.08
N PRO A 31 -17.04 -20.52 14.85
CA PRO A 31 -16.62 -21.79 15.44
C PRO A 31 -16.76 -21.80 16.97
N ARG A 32 -17.45 -22.81 17.52
CA ARG A 32 -17.63 -23.00 18.98
C ARG A 32 -16.33 -22.86 19.78
N LYS A 33 -15.20 -23.30 19.21
CA LYS A 33 -13.87 -23.16 19.82
C LYS A 33 -13.55 -21.70 20.17
N ILE A 34 -13.83 -20.76 19.26
CA ILE A 34 -13.59 -19.32 19.49
C ILE A 34 -14.41 -18.82 20.69
N VAL A 35 -15.69 -19.19 20.74
CA VAL A 35 -16.60 -18.80 21.83
C VAL A 35 -16.12 -19.37 23.17
N VAL A 36 -15.81 -20.67 23.23
CA VAL A 36 -15.31 -21.33 24.45
C VAL A 36 -13.98 -20.74 24.92
N ASP A 37 -13.06 -20.48 24.00
CA ASP A 37 -11.76 -19.86 24.34
C ASP A 37 -11.94 -18.42 24.83
N SER A 38 -12.91 -17.67 24.29
CA SER A 38 -13.27 -16.33 24.78
C SER A 38 -13.87 -16.37 26.19
N ILE A 39 -14.77 -17.31 26.46
CA ILE A 39 -15.34 -17.54 27.80
C ILE A 39 -14.22 -17.83 28.81
N ARG A 40 -13.32 -18.77 28.47
CA ARG A 40 -12.20 -19.15 29.34
C ARG A 40 -11.28 -17.99 29.63
N GLU A 41 -10.95 -17.17 28.62
CA GLU A 41 -10.10 -16.00 28.82
C GLU A 41 -10.74 -14.93 29.71
N GLU A 42 -12.02 -14.60 29.51
CA GLU A 42 -12.72 -13.62 30.37
C GLU A 42 -12.88 -14.12 31.81
N ILE A 43 -13.17 -15.42 31.99
CA ILE A 43 -13.14 -16.06 33.31
C ILE A 43 -11.75 -15.94 33.95
N GLU A 44 -10.68 -16.21 33.19
CA GLU A 44 -9.31 -16.13 33.71
C GLU A 44 -8.91 -14.68 34.06
N LEU A 45 -9.37 -13.69 33.29
CA LEU A 45 -9.19 -12.28 33.63
C LEU A 45 -9.90 -11.93 34.93
N LEU A 46 -11.16 -12.34 35.09
CA LEU A 46 -11.90 -12.16 36.35
C LEU A 46 -11.19 -12.86 37.53
N ARG A 47 -10.67 -14.09 37.32
CA ARG A 47 -9.89 -14.82 38.34
C ARG A 47 -8.63 -14.05 38.72
N LYS A 48 -7.87 -13.53 37.75
CA LYS A 48 -6.65 -12.74 38.00
C LYS A 48 -6.97 -11.46 38.76
N ASP A 49 -8.03 -10.77 38.37
CA ASP A 49 -8.49 -9.55 39.03
C ASP A 49 -8.83 -9.81 40.51
N ILE A 50 -9.58 -10.89 40.82
CA ILE A 50 -9.92 -11.27 42.21
C ILE A 50 -8.67 -11.67 43.02
N ARG A 51 -7.64 -12.23 42.38
CA ARG A 51 -6.37 -12.54 43.06
C ARG A 51 -5.64 -11.28 43.50
N ILE A 52 -5.50 -10.33 42.57
CA ILE A 52 -4.65 -9.14 42.71
C ILE A 52 -5.34 -8.06 43.55
N ASN A 53 -6.62 -7.81 43.31
CA ASN A 53 -7.36 -6.72 43.95
C ASN A 53 -8.14 -7.20 45.19
N SER A 54 -8.54 -6.26 46.03
CA SER A 54 -9.45 -6.51 47.15
C SER A 54 -10.86 -6.08 46.75
N PHE A 55 -11.65 -7.01 46.22
CA PHE A 55 -13.04 -6.74 45.83
C PHE A 55 -14.04 -7.07 46.94
N LYS A 56 -15.16 -6.34 46.95
CA LYS A 56 -16.40 -6.75 47.62
C LYS A 56 -17.22 -7.68 46.71
N GLU A 57 -18.15 -8.41 47.28
CA GLU A 57 -19.04 -9.33 46.54
C GLU A 57 -19.89 -8.61 45.48
N GLU A 58 -20.42 -7.43 45.81
CA GLU A 58 -21.17 -6.57 44.89
C GLU A 58 -20.37 -6.21 43.63
N GLU A 59 -19.09 -5.89 43.77
CA GLU A 59 -18.19 -5.53 42.66
C GLU A 59 -17.90 -6.72 41.74
N VAL A 60 -17.84 -7.93 42.30
CA VAL A 60 -17.67 -9.17 41.53
C VAL A 60 -18.95 -9.50 40.76
N ASN A 61 -20.12 -9.37 41.39
CA ASN A 61 -21.41 -9.58 40.74
C ASN A 61 -21.67 -8.57 39.60
N GLU A 62 -21.29 -7.30 39.78
CA GLU A 62 -21.33 -6.29 38.71
C GLU A 62 -20.47 -6.71 37.52
N ARG A 63 -19.25 -7.23 37.76
CA ARG A 63 -18.38 -7.75 36.70
C ARG A 63 -18.96 -8.98 36.02
N ILE A 64 -19.55 -9.91 36.77
CA ILE A 64 -20.22 -11.09 36.22
C ILE A 64 -21.37 -10.69 35.31
N SER A 65 -22.18 -9.69 35.71
CA SER A 65 -23.29 -9.20 34.87
C SER A 65 -22.82 -8.63 33.53
N ARG A 66 -21.57 -8.18 33.44
CA ARG A 66 -20.94 -7.67 32.21
C ARG A 66 -20.22 -8.74 31.39
N LEU A 67 -19.95 -9.93 31.96
CA LEU A 67 -19.22 -11.01 31.28
C LEU A 67 -19.82 -11.35 29.91
N PRO A 68 -21.16 -11.47 29.73
CA PRO A 68 -21.71 -11.82 28.42
C PRO A 68 -21.29 -10.83 27.32
N GLY A 69 -21.34 -9.53 27.59
CA GLY A 69 -20.88 -8.51 26.64
C GLY A 69 -19.38 -8.61 26.35
N LEU A 70 -18.55 -8.77 27.38
CA LEU A 70 -17.10 -8.92 27.21
C LEU A 70 -16.72 -10.18 26.42
N ILE A 71 -17.43 -11.27 26.63
CA ILE A 71 -17.25 -12.54 25.92
C ILE A 71 -17.62 -12.37 24.45
N ILE A 72 -18.75 -11.71 24.14
CA ILE A 72 -19.17 -11.39 22.77
C ILE A 72 -18.10 -10.54 22.09
N ASP A 73 -17.70 -9.43 22.70
CA ASP A 73 -16.68 -8.53 22.14
C ASP A 73 -15.35 -9.25 21.86
N ARG A 74 -14.93 -10.13 22.79
CA ARG A 74 -13.70 -10.93 22.62
C ARG A 74 -13.86 -11.96 21.51
N ALA A 75 -14.99 -12.66 21.45
CA ALA A 75 -15.27 -13.65 20.42
C ALA A 75 -15.32 -13.00 19.03
N ASP A 76 -15.99 -11.87 18.88
CA ASP A 76 -16.03 -11.09 17.64
C ASP A 76 -14.63 -10.61 17.23
N LYS A 77 -13.82 -10.10 18.17
CA LYS A 77 -12.43 -9.71 17.90
C LYS A 77 -11.57 -10.89 17.43
N LYS A 78 -11.77 -12.08 18.00
CA LYS A 78 -11.07 -13.31 17.61
C LYS A 78 -11.54 -13.85 16.26
N ASN A 79 -12.83 -13.77 15.98
CA ASN A 79 -13.43 -14.22 14.73
C ASN A 79 -13.17 -13.25 13.56
N SER A 80 -12.88 -11.98 13.86
CA SER A 80 -12.58 -10.98 12.83
C SER A 80 -11.27 -11.28 12.08
N TYR A 81 -11.28 -11.02 10.76
CA TYR A 81 -10.08 -11.05 9.94
C TYR A 81 -9.02 -10.08 10.47
N LYS A 82 -7.75 -10.48 10.39
CA LYS A 82 -6.61 -9.66 10.84
C LYS A 82 -6.29 -8.53 9.88
N LEU A 83 -6.34 -8.81 8.56
CA LEU A 83 -6.30 -7.79 7.53
C LEU A 83 -7.69 -7.16 7.42
N LYS A 84 -7.78 -5.84 7.61
CA LYS A 84 -9.04 -5.11 7.66
C LYS A 84 -9.02 -3.96 6.67
N ARG A 85 -10.19 -3.66 6.11
CA ARG A 85 -10.43 -2.38 5.44
C ARG A 85 -10.22 -1.25 6.45
N VAL A 86 -9.60 -0.17 6.00
CA VAL A 86 -9.44 1.07 6.76
C VAL A 86 -9.92 2.26 5.93
N ILE A 87 -10.32 3.34 6.60
CA ILE A 87 -10.55 4.63 5.95
C ILE A 87 -9.25 5.43 5.98
N ASN A 88 -8.81 5.87 4.81
CA ASN A 88 -7.64 6.75 4.69
C ASN A 88 -8.06 8.21 4.78
N GLY A 89 -7.97 8.81 5.97
CA GLY A 89 -8.12 10.25 6.20
C GLY A 89 -6.79 10.99 6.23
N THR A 90 -5.68 10.36 5.82
CA THR A 90 -4.34 10.96 5.93
C THR A 90 -4.01 11.93 4.80
N GLY A 91 -4.61 11.74 3.62
CA GLY A 91 -4.26 12.50 2.43
C GLY A 91 -3.03 11.98 1.69
N VAL A 92 -2.43 10.87 2.16
CA VAL A 92 -1.36 10.17 1.44
C VAL A 92 -2.00 9.20 0.45
N VAL A 93 -1.87 9.44 -0.86
CA VAL A 93 -2.55 8.64 -1.88
C VAL A 93 -1.94 7.24 -1.99
N ILE A 94 -0.64 7.14 -2.24
CA ILE A 94 0.13 5.90 -2.31
C ILE A 94 0.71 5.62 -0.92
N HIS A 95 -0.16 5.21 0.00
CA HIS A 95 0.23 4.98 1.39
C HIS A 95 0.72 3.53 1.58
N THR A 96 2.04 3.37 1.78
CA THR A 96 2.71 2.07 1.91
C THR A 96 2.13 1.18 3.02
N ASN A 97 1.84 1.74 4.20
CA ASN A 97 1.34 0.95 5.34
C ASN A 97 -0.11 0.45 5.19
N ILE A 98 -0.92 1.05 4.31
CA ILE A 98 -2.36 0.72 4.17
C ILE A 98 -2.72 0.25 2.75
N GLY A 99 -1.73 -0.23 2.00
CA GLY A 99 -1.98 -1.01 0.78
C GLY A 99 -1.70 -0.31 -0.55
N ARG A 100 -1.07 0.88 -0.57
CA ARG A 100 -0.71 1.62 -1.78
C ARG A 100 -1.93 1.94 -2.67
N SER A 101 -1.96 1.44 -3.90
CA SER A 101 -3.00 1.72 -4.89
C SER A 101 -4.25 0.89 -4.69
N LEU A 102 -5.41 1.51 -4.93
CA LEU A 102 -6.70 0.83 -4.90
C LEU A 102 -7.05 0.28 -6.29
N ILE A 103 -7.75 -0.85 -6.31
CA ILE A 103 -8.28 -1.46 -7.53
C ILE A 103 -9.73 -1.00 -7.72
N SER A 104 -10.10 -0.60 -8.95
CA SER A 104 -11.47 -0.18 -9.25
C SER A 104 -12.44 -1.37 -9.30
N GLU A 105 -13.73 -1.14 -9.04
CA GLU A 105 -14.75 -2.19 -9.02
C GLU A 105 -14.82 -2.96 -10.35
N GLY A 106 -14.69 -2.26 -11.48
CA GLY A 106 -14.67 -2.91 -12.79
C GLY A 106 -13.52 -3.89 -12.97
N ILE A 107 -12.37 -3.63 -12.35
CA ILE A 107 -11.23 -4.57 -12.34
C ILE A 107 -11.51 -5.74 -11.38
N ILE A 108 -12.13 -5.49 -10.22
CA ILE A 108 -12.50 -6.55 -9.25
C ILE A 108 -13.44 -7.58 -9.88
N GLU A 109 -14.40 -7.17 -10.71
CA GLU A 109 -15.29 -8.13 -11.37
C GLU A 109 -14.52 -9.04 -12.35
N ASN A 110 -13.50 -8.53 -13.06
CA ASN A 110 -12.62 -9.37 -13.88
C ASN A 110 -11.83 -10.38 -13.02
N ILE A 111 -11.27 -9.91 -11.90
CA ILE A 111 -10.55 -10.78 -10.96
C ILE A 111 -11.48 -11.88 -10.44
N LYS A 112 -12.70 -11.53 -10.05
CA LYS A 112 -13.70 -12.45 -9.52
C LYS A 112 -14.05 -13.53 -10.54
N ASP A 113 -14.30 -13.16 -11.79
CA ASP A 113 -14.59 -14.11 -12.87
C ASP A 113 -13.45 -15.12 -13.05
N ILE A 114 -12.20 -14.64 -13.14
CA ILE A 114 -11.00 -15.48 -13.25
C ILE A 114 -10.73 -16.29 -11.97
N ALA A 115 -11.13 -15.78 -10.81
CA ALA A 115 -10.90 -16.41 -9.50
C ALA A 115 -11.78 -17.64 -9.32
N VAL A 116 -13.08 -17.52 -9.62
CA VAL A 116 -14.10 -18.53 -9.34
C VAL A 116 -14.25 -19.58 -10.45
N ASN A 117 -13.69 -19.32 -11.63
CA ASN A 117 -13.73 -20.23 -12.78
C ASN A 117 -12.34 -20.78 -13.15
N TYR A 118 -12.31 -21.84 -13.96
CA TYR A 118 -11.11 -22.22 -14.71
C TYR A 118 -10.81 -21.16 -15.79
N SER A 119 -9.54 -20.99 -16.13
CA SER A 119 -9.12 -20.01 -17.13
C SER A 119 -8.00 -20.54 -18.03
N ASN A 120 -7.76 -19.85 -19.14
CA ASN A 120 -6.67 -20.11 -20.09
C ASN A 120 -5.29 -19.60 -19.60
N LEU A 121 -5.08 -19.52 -18.28
CA LEU A 121 -3.89 -18.92 -17.66
C LEU A 121 -2.57 -19.44 -18.26
N GLU A 122 -2.46 -20.74 -18.53
CA GLU A 122 -1.30 -21.37 -19.19
C GLU A 122 -1.76 -22.27 -20.34
N TYR A 123 -2.84 -21.90 -21.03
CA TYR A 123 -3.40 -22.67 -22.14
C TYR A 123 -3.63 -21.74 -23.33
N ASP A 124 -3.00 -22.08 -24.45
CA ASP A 124 -3.17 -21.37 -25.72
C ASP A 124 -4.45 -21.90 -26.38
N LEU A 125 -5.46 -21.04 -26.52
CA LEU A 125 -6.76 -21.42 -27.07
C LEU A 125 -6.70 -21.68 -28.58
N ASP A 126 -5.81 -21.03 -29.31
CA ASP A 126 -5.68 -21.18 -30.76
C ASP A 126 -4.97 -22.48 -31.11
N LYS A 127 -3.96 -22.86 -30.31
CA LYS A 127 -3.18 -24.09 -30.52
C LYS A 127 -3.71 -25.31 -29.78
N GLY A 128 -4.53 -25.11 -28.74
CA GLY A 128 -5.02 -26.19 -27.89
C GLY A 128 -3.91 -26.88 -27.08
N GLU A 129 -2.89 -26.13 -26.65
CA GLU A 129 -1.75 -26.68 -25.90
C GLU A 129 -1.30 -25.76 -24.76
N ARG A 130 -0.27 -26.19 -24.01
CA ARG A 130 0.28 -25.39 -22.91
C ARG A 130 0.91 -24.10 -23.43
N GLY A 131 0.36 -22.97 -22.99
CA GLY A 131 0.85 -21.63 -23.29
C GLY A 131 1.69 -21.02 -22.17
N SER A 132 2.28 -19.85 -22.46
CA SER A 132 2.97 -19.03 -21.46
C SER A 132 2.01 -18.04 -20.83
N ARG A 133 1.86 -18.02 -19.50
CA ARG A 133 1.03 -17.01 -18.82
C ARG A 133 1.45 -15.56 -19.09
N TYR A 134 2.70 -15.35 -19.49
CA TYR A 134 3.22 -14.01 -19.77
C TYR A 134 2.72 -13.45 -21.10
N SER A 135 2.16 -14.27 -21.99
CA SER A 135 1.62 -13.79 -23.27
C SER A 135 0.42 -12.86 -23.06
N HIS A 136 -0.40 -13.10 -22.02
CA HIS A 136 -1.62 -12.33 -21.74
C HIS A 136 -1.39 -10.83 -21.52
N LEU A 137 -0.20 -10.44 -21.04
CA LEU A 137 0.12 -9.04 -20.75
C LEU A 137 1.11 -8.42 -21.73
N LYS A 138 1.79 -9.24 -22.53
CA LYS A 138 2.90 -8.79 -23.36
C LYS A 138 2.46 -7.69 -24.33
N ASP A 139 1.42 -7.97 -25.11
CA ASP A 139 1.07 -7.12 -26.24
C ASP A 139 0.53 -5.75 -25.77
N ILE A 140 -0.30 -5.74 -24.72
CA ILE A 140 -0.81 -4.49 -24.15
C ILE A 140 0.27 -3.66 -23.46
N ILE A 141 1.24 -4.29 -22.76
CA ILE A 141 2.37 -3.55 -22.19
C ILE A 141 3.18 -2.92 -23.31
N VAL A 142 3.53 -3.70 -24.35
CA VAL A 142 4.29 -3.21 -25.51
C VAL A 142 3.55 -2.06 -26.21
N GLU A 143 2.25 -2.18 -26.43
CA GLU A 143 1.42 -1.13 -27.03
C GLU A 143 1.47 0.18 -26.25
N ILE A 144 1.36 0.13 -24.92
CA ILE A 144 1.33 1.33 -24.07
C ILE A 144 2.72 1.97 -23.92
N THR A 145 3.76 1.13 -23.81
CA THR A 145 5.12 1.55 -23.44
C THR A 145 6.06 1.79 -24.61
N GLY A 146 5.80 1.19 -25.77
CA GLY A 146 6.68 1.22 -26.94
C GLY A 146 7.91 0.30 -26.88
N GLY A 147 8.03 -0.58 -25.88
CA GLY A 147 9.12 -1.58 -25.84
C GLY A 147 9.01 -2.68 -26.90
N GLU A 148 10.07 -3.44 -27.14
CA GLU A 148 10.05 -4.55 -28.13
C GLU A 148 9.42 -5.84 -27.57
N ASP A 149 9.57 -6.07 -26.27
CA ASP A 149 8.96 -7.18 -25.54
C ASP A 149 8.79 -6.79 -24.06
N ALA A 150 8.01 -7.56 -23.33
CA ALA A 150 7.75 -7.33 -21.91
C ALA A 150 7.56 -8.64 -21.14
N MET A 151 7.76 -8.56 -19.83
CA MET A 151 7.35 -9.60 -18.88
C MET A 151 7.03 -9.01 -17.52
N VAL A 152 6.31 -9.78 -16.70
CA VAL A 152 5.86 -9.34 -15.37
C VAL A 152 6.28 -10.36 -14.32
N VAL A 153 6.81 -9.88 -13.20
CA VAL A 153 7.21 -10.67 -12.03
C VAL A 153 6.53 -10.14 -10.77
N ASN A 154 6.70 -10.82 -9.65
CA ASN A 154 5.97 -10.59 -8.39
C ASN A 154 5.95 -9.11 -7.94
N ASN A 155 7.08 -8.41 -8.00
CA ASN A 155 7.21 -7.00 -7.65
C ASN A 155 8.46 -6.40 -8.30
N ASN A 156 8.63 -5.08 -8.23
CA ASN A 156 9.79 -4.42 -8.86
C ASN A 156 11.14 -4.85 -8.27
N ALA A 157 11.19 -5.23 -6.99
CA ALA A 157 12.41 -5.77 -6.39
C ALA A 157 12.86 -7.07 -7.09
N ALA A 158 11.91 -7.96 -7.36
CA ALA A 158 12.13 -9.17 -8.15
C ALA A 158 12.50 -8.84 -9.61
N ALA A 159 11.97 -7.75 -10.16
CA ALA A 159 12.30 -7.30 -11.51
C ALA A 159 13.77 -6.89 -11.62
N VAL A 160 14.24 -6.01 -10.72
CA VAL A 160 15.65 -5.59 -10.67
C VAL A 160 16.57 -6.80 -10.43
N LEU A 161 16.24 -7.65 -9.47
CA LEU A 161 17.01 -8.86 -9.16
C LEU A 161 17.10 -9.82 -10.36
N LEU A 162 15.98 -10.06 -11.05
CA LEU A 162 15.94 -10.91 -12.25
C LEU A 162 16.76 -10.32 -13.40
N THR A 163 16.62 -9.01 -13.65
CA THR A 163 17.37 -8.30 -14.68
C THR A 163 18.87 -8.42 -14.46
N LEU A 164 19.34 -8.05 -13.26
CA LEU A 164 20.77 -8.06 -12.94
C LEU A 164 21.35 -9.49 -12.91
N SER A 165 20.62 -10.46 -12.36
CA SER A 165 21.07 -11.85 -12.31
C SER A 165 21.14 -12.52 -13.68
N THR A 166 20.38 -12.01 -14.65
CA THR A 166 20.40 -12.51 -16.02
C THR A 166 21.53 -11.89 -16.84
N ILE A 167 21.80 -10.60 -16.64
CA ILE A 167 22.66 -9.81 -17.56
C ILE A 167 24.08 -9.66 -17.02
N ALA A 168 24.23 -9.56 -15.71
CA ALA A 168 25.48 -9.13 -15.08
C ALA A 168 25.97 -10.07 -13.98
N LYS A 169 25.54 -11.34 -13.99
CA LYS A 169 26.04 -12.32 -13.02
C LYS A 169 27.57 -12.45 -13.12
N ASN A 170 28.23 -12.27 -11.98
CA ASN A 170 29.67 -12.24 -11.80
C ASN A 170 30.40 -11.14 -12.61
N LYS A 171 29.70 -10.09 -13.03
CA LYS A 171 30.24 -8.99 -13.83
C LYS A 171 29.93 -7.63 -13.21
N GLU A 172 30.69 -6.61 -13.59
CA GLU A 172 30.53 -5.25 -13.05
C GLU A 172 29.27 -4.56 -13.60
N VAL A 173 28.53 -3.90 -12.71
CA VAL A 173 27.42 -3.00 -13.06
C VAL A 173 27.73 -1.63 -12.48
N ILE A 174 27.82 -0.64 -13.36
CA ILE A 174 28.17 0.74 -12.99
C ILE A 174 26.90 1.50 -12.62
N VAL A 175 26.89 2.14 -11.45
CA VAL A 175 25.76 2.92 -10.93
C VAL A 175 26.27 4.12 -10.14
N SER A 176 25.51 5.22 -10.14
CA SER A 176 25.85 6.39 -9.33
C SER A 176 25.75 6.07 -7.83
N ARG A 177 26.70 6.58 -7.02
CA ARG A 177 26.59 6.53 -5.55
C ARG A 177 25.35 7.23 -5.01
N GLY A 178 24.88 8.27 -5.70
CA GLY A 178 23.67 9.00 -5.36
C GLY A 178 22.37 8.24 -5.66
N GLU A 179 22.46 7.07 -6.30
CA GLU A 179 21.35 6.22 -6.71
C GLU A 179 21.32 4.87 -5.95
N LEU A 180 22.20 4.68 -4.96
CA LEU A 180 22.22 3.50 -4.08
C LEU A 180 21.18 3.64 -2.95
N ILE A 181 19.92 3.57 -3.35
CA ILE A 181 18.77 3.92 -2.50
C ILE A 181 18.32 2.77 -1.59
N GLU A 182 17.66 3.12 -0.49
CA GLU A 182 16.84 2.22 0.32
C GLU A 182 15.38 2.64 0.18
N ILE A 183 14.51 1.73 -0.24
CA ILE A 183 13.05 1.96 -0.34
C ILE A 183 12.33 1.12 0.72
N GLY A 184 11.46 1.77 1.49
CA GLY A 184 10.74 1.13 2.59
C GLY A 184 11.69 0.87 3.76
N GLY A 185 11.82 -0.38 4.18
CA GLY A 185 12.72 -0.74 5.30
C GLY A 185 13.53 -2.02 5.09
N SER A 186 13.61 -2.53 3.86
CA SER A 186 14.39 -3.75 3.55
C SER A 186 14.87 -3.86 2.10
N PHE A 187 14.38 -3.03 1.18
CA PHE A 187 14.86 -3.04 -0.20
C PHE A 187 15.99 -2.03 -0.35
N ARG A 188 17.21 -2.53 -0.56
CA ARG A 188 18.42 -1.75 -0.81
C ARG A 188 19.02 -2.15 -2.14
N ILE A 189 19.29 -1.20 -3.02
CA ILE A 189 19.92 -1.47 -4.32
C ILE A 189 21.24 -2.25 -4.16
N PRO A 190 22.17 -1.88 -3.24
CA PRO A 190 23.39 -2.65 -3.01
C PRO A 190 23.13 -4.13 -2.69
N ASP A 191 22.22 -4.41 -1.75
CA ASP A 191 21.91 -5.78 -1.31
C ASP A 191 21.28 -6.58 -2.46
N VAL A 192 20.44 -5.95 -3.27
CA VAL A 192 19.80 -6.60 -4.44
C VAL A 192 20.83 -6.92 -5.52
N MET A 193 21.78 -6.01 -5.77
CA MET A 193 22.88 -6.26 -6.71
C MET A 193 23.78 -7.39 -6.24
N GLU A 194 24.12 -7.43 -4.94
CA GLU A 194 24.90 -8.53 -4.36
C GLU A 194 24.15 -9.87 -4.51
N GLN A 195 22.86 -9.92 -4.16
CA GLN A 195 22.04 -11.12 -4.29
C GLN A 195 21.83 -11.56 -5.74
N SER A 196 21.88 -10.63 -6.70
CA SER A 196 21.83 -10.97 -8.12
C SER A 196 23.12 -11.61 -8.62
N GLY A 197 24.19 -11.56 -7.83
CA GLY A 197 25.55 -11.91 -8.23
C GLY A 197 26.20 -10.84 -9.10
N ALA A 198 25.64 -9.64 -9.21
CA ALA A 198 26.29 -8.54 -9.93
C ALA A 198 27.34 -7.89 -9.02
N ILE A 199 28.44 -7.45 -9.61
CA ILE A 199 29.50 -6.75 -8.90
C ILE A 199 29.19 -5.25 -8.95
N LEU A 200 28.81 -4.67 -7.82
CA LEU A 200 28.50 -3.25 -7.70
C LEU A 200 29.75 -2.39 -7.98
N LYS A 201 29.69 -1.55 -9.01
CA LYS A 201 30.72 -0.54 -9.32
C LYS A 201 30.16 0.88 -9.14
N ALA A 202 30.25 1.40 -7.92
CA ALA A 202 29.68 2.69 -7.56
C ALA A 202 30.59 3.87 -7.97
N VAL A 203 30.06 4.81 -8.76
CA VAL A 203 30.79 5.97 -9.31
C VAL A 203 30.24 7.32 -8.84
N GLY A 204 30.98 8.40 -9.11
CA GLY A 204 30.62 9.76 -8.70
C GLY A 204 30.63 9.96 -7.18
N THR A 205 29.88 10.95 -6.70
CA THR A 205 29.61 11.18 -5.27
C THR A 205 28.11 11.12 -4.99
N THR A 206 27.74 11.19 -3.71
CA THR A 206 26.33 11.18 -3.28
C THR A 206 25.52 12.28 -3.95
N ASN A 207 26.05 13.50 -4.03
CA ASN A 207 25.33 14.65 -4.54
C ASN A 207 25.61 14.92 -6.03
N LYS A 208 26.80 14.60 -6.56
CA LYS A 208 27.19 14.89 -7.94
C LYS A 208 27.73 13.67 -8.63
N THR A 209 27.14 13.31 -9.76
CA THR A 209 27.70 12.33 -10.68
C THR A 209 27.76 12.93 -12.08
N HIS A 210 28.85 12.65 -12.77
CA HIS A 210 29.12 13.16 -14.11
C HIS A 210 29.37 12.02 -15.09
N LEU A 211 29.22 12.29 -16.39
CA LEU A 211 29.36 11.28 -17.44
C LEU A 211 30.74 10.59 -17.42
N TRP A 212 31.80 11.35 -17.17
CA TRP A 212 33.15 10.82 -17.09
C TRP A 212 33.37 9.88 -15.89
N ASP A 213 32.55 9.97 -14.84
CA ASP A 213 32.65 9.06 -13.70
C ASP A 213 32.22 7.65 -14.10
N PHE A 214 31.20 7.54 -14.96
CA PHE A 214 30.80 6.28 -15.59
C PHE A 214 31.88 5.81 -16.58
N GLU A 215 32.29 6.67 -17.51
CA GLU A 215 33.24 6.28 -18.56
C GLU A 215 34.57 5.75 -18.02
N LYS A 216 35.14 6.38 -16.98
CA LYS A 216 36.38 5.94 -16.34
C LYS A 216 36.27 4.60 -15.62
N ALA A 217 35.06 4.18 -15.25
CA ALA A 217 34.82 2.94 -14.53
C ALA A 217 34.54 1.75 -15.46
N ILE A 218 34.38 1.99 -16.77
CA ILE A 218 34.16 0.94 -17.76
C ILE A 218 35.44 0.11 -17.92
N THR A 219 35.29 -1.20 -17.78
CA THR A 219 36.34 -2.22 -17.96
C THR A 219 35.83 -3.36 -18.85
N GLU A 220 36.69 -4.32 -19.17
CA GLU A 220 36.29 -5.56 -19.87
C GLU A 220 35.28 -6.41 -19.07
N GLU A 221 35.23 -6.24 -17.74
CA GLU A 221 34.30 -6.92 -16.85
C GLU A 221 32.94 -6.22 -16.72
N THR A 222 32.79 -5.02 -17.32
CA THR A 222 31.53 -4.27 -17.28
C THR A 222 30.47 -4.94 -18.13
N ALA A 223 29.31 -5.23 -17.53
CA ALA A 223 28.17 -5.88 -18.19
C ALA A 223 26.99 -4.94 -18.43
N ALA A 224 26.83 -3.88 -17.64
CA ALA A 224 25.70 -2.95 -17.78
C ALA A 224 25.97 -1.59 -17.14
N LEU A 225 25.26 -0.58 -17.64
CA LEU A 225 25.06 0.71 -16.97
C LEU A 225 23.69 0.66 -16.28
N LEU A 226 23.65 0.95 -14.99
CA LEU A 226 22.42 0.99 -14.21
C LEU A 226 22.13 2.44 -13.78
N LYS A 227 20.91 2.87 -14.07
CA LYS A 227 20.31 4.09 -13.55
C LYS A 227 19.16 3.73 -12.62
N VAL A 228 19.11 4.33 -11.43
CA VAL A 228 17.99 4.13 -10.50
C VAL A 228 17.33 5.46 -10.18
N HIS A 229 16.01 5.52 -10.35
CA HIS A 229 15.24 6.72 -10.03
C HIS A 229 15.08 6.89 -8.52
N THR A 230 15.33 8.11 -8.03
CA THR A 230 15.28 8.45 -6.60
C THR A 230 13.83 8.67 -6.13
N SER A 231 12.95 7.69 -6.34
CA SER A 231 11.49 7.82 -6.13
C SER A 231 11.03 8.10 -4.68
N ASN A 232 11.90 7.98 -3.68
CA ASN A 232 11.52 8.12 -2.26
C ASN A 232 12.31 9.18 -1.49
N TYR A 233 13.26 9.86 -2.11
CA TYR A 233 13.90 11.05 -1.55
C TYR A 233 14.40 11.97 -2.67
N ARG A 234 14.83 13.17 -2.32
CA ARG A 234 15.56 14.07 -3.24
C ARG A 234 16.76 14.67 -2.52
N ILE A 235 17.83 14.95 -3.27
CA ILE A 235 18.99 15.67 -2.77
C ILE A 235 18.86 17.13 -3.20
N LEU A 236 18.76 18.03 -2.23
CA LEU A 236 18.66 19.48 -2.46
C LEU A 236 20.03 20.17 -2.30
N GLY A 237 20.24 21.28 -3.00
CA GLY A 237 21.48 22.07 -2.96
C GLY A 237 22.39 21.83 -4.16
N PHE A 238 23.70 21.70 -3.95
CA PHE A 238 24.68 21.44 -5.01
C PHE A 238 24.66 19.97 -5.46
N ALA A 239 23.61 19.58 -6.17
CA ALA A 239 23.42 18.23 -6.68
C ALA A 239 23.35 18.19 -8.21
N SER A 240 23.82 17.09 -8.82
CA SER A 240 23.67 16.79 -10.24
C SER A 240 23.62 15.28 -10.46
N SER A 241 22.69 14.83 -11.27
CA SER A 241 22.53 13.43 -11.69
C SER A 241 22.44 13.37 -13.22
N LEU A 242 22.83 12.25 -13.81
CA LEU A 242 22.68 12.04 -15.25
C LEU A 242 21.29 11.48 -15.56
N SER A 243 20.68 11.98 -16.62
CA SER A 243 19.51 11.38 -17.26
C SER A 243 19.90 10.11 -18.03
N ALA A 244 18.89 9.30 -18.40
CA ALA A 244 19.11 8.15 -19.28
C ALA A 244 19.63 8.57 -20.67
N GLU A 245 19.15 9.71 -21.19
CA GLU A 245 19.60 10.29 -22.46
C GLU A 245 21.09 10.66 -22.42
N GLU A 246 21.58 11.21 -21.30
CA GLU A 246 23.00 11.52 -21.13
C GLU A 246 23.89 10.28 -21.03
N LEU A 247 23.36 9.14 -20.58
CA LEU A 247 24.09 7.85 -20.53
C LEU A 247 24.10 7.12 -21.88
N TYR A 248 23.16 7.45 -22.78
CA TYR A 248 23.01 6.79 -24.07
C TYR A 248 24.30 6.76 -24.93
N PRO A 249 25.09 7.85 -25.06
CA PRO A 249 26.33 7.83 -25.82
C PRO A 249 27.37 6.83 -25.30
N LEU A 250 27.45 6.60 -23.99
CA LEU A 250 28.36 5.61 -23.41
C LEU A 250 27.89 4.20 -23.72
N LYS A 251 26.59 3.94 -23.63
CA LYS A 251 25.99 2.66 -24.05
C LYS A 251 26.39 2.33 -25.49
N GLU A 252 26.24 3.27 -26.43
CA GLU A 252 26.54 3.03 -27.84
C GLU A 252 28.04 2.86 -28.08
N LYS A 253 28.87 3.72 -27.47
CA LYS A 253 30.32 3.68 -27.61
C LYS A 253 30.94 2.36 -27.14
N TYR A 254 30.42 1.78 -26.06
CA TYR A 254 30.97 0.57 -25.43
C TYR A 254 30.11 -0.68 -25.64
N ASN A 255 28.98 -0.57 -26.36
CA ASN A 255 28.02 -1.65 -26.60
C ASN A 255 27.54 -2.33 -25.31
N LEU A 256 27.17 -1.52 -24.30
CA LEU A 256 26.69 -1.97 -22.99
C LEU A 256 25.18 -1.72 -22.85
N PRO A 257 24.39 -2.66 -22.29
CA PRO A 257 23.00 -2.39 -21.96
C PRO A 257 22.86 -1.23 -20.95
N LEU A 258 21.92 -0.34 -21.23
CA LEU A 258 21.43 0.64 -20.27
C LEU A 258 20.16 0.10 -19.60
N ILE A 259 20.23 -0.08 -18.28
CA ILE A 259 19.12 -0.53 -17.44
C ILE A 259 18.64 0.66 -16.61
N GLU A 260 17.34 0.90 -16.59
CA GLU A 260 16.72 1.91 -15.73
C GLU A 260 15.71 1.28 -14.77
N ASP A 261 15.95 1.37 -13.47
CA ASP A 261 14.92 1.13 -12.47
C ASP A 261 14.15 2.43 -12.22
N LEU A 262 13.06 2.61 -12.96
CA LEU A 262 12.18 3.77 -12.84
C LEU A 262 11.38 3.72 -11.54
N GLY A 263 11.04 2.51 -11.07
CA GLY A 263 10.41 2.27 -9.78
C GLY A 263 8.95 2.70 -9.66
N SER A 264 8.62 3.97 -9.99
CA SER A 264 7.32 4.62 -9.78
C SER A 264 6.22 4.14 -10.74
N GLY A 265 6.59 3.72 -11.95
CA GLY A 265 5.67 3.16 -12.95
C GLY A 265 4.73 4.19 -13.55
N VAL A 266 5.21 5.41 -13.78
CA VAL A 266 4.42 6.48 -14.40
C VAL A 266 4.23 6.20 -15.88
N LEU A 267 2.97 6.15 -16.31
CA LEU A 267 2.58 5.95 -17.72
C LEU A 267 1.93 7.18 -18.35
N ILE A 268 1.59 8.18 -17.55
CA ILE A 268 0.98 9.44 -18.01
C ILE A 268 1.73 10.62 -17.39
N ASP A 269 1.85 11.70 -18.15
CA ASP A 269 2.47 12.92 -17.65
C ASP A 269 1.53 13.63 -16.66
N LEU A 270 1.88 13.50 -15.37
CA LEU A 270 1.11 14.05 -14.26
C LEU A 270 1.25 15.56 -14.11
N SER A 271 2.19 16.20 -14.81
CA SER A 271 2.35 17.66 -14.79
C SER A 271 1.14 18.39 -15.40
N LYS A 272 0.44 17.72 -16.31
CA LYS A 272 -0.86 18.15 -16.86
C LYS A 272 -1.95 18.33 -15.79
N TYR A 273 -1.76 17.70 -14.62
CA TYR A 273 -2.68 17.72 -13.49
C TYR A 273 -2.10 18.49 -12.29
N GLY A 274 -1.03 19.28 -12.51
CA GLY A 274 -0.44 20.17 -11.50
C GLY A 274 0.55 19.50 -10.55
N LEU A 275 1.08 18.32 -10.88
CA LEU A 275 2.13 17.64 -10.11
C LEU A 275 3.52 17.90 -10.70
N GLU A 276 4.58 17.67 -9.91
CA GLU A 276 5.94 17.62 -10.44
C GLU A 276 6.07 16.55 -11.54
N TYR A 277 6.84 16.90 -12.58
CA TYR A 277 7.11 15.99 -13.69
C TYR A 277 7.92 14.78 -13.21
N GLU A 278 7.48 13.60 -13.63
CA GLU A 278 8.16 12.32 -13.41
C GLU A 278 8.39 11.65 -14.76
N PRO A 279 9.59 11.10 -15.02
CA PRO A 279 9.87 10.42 -16.27
C PRO A 279 8.90 9.25 -16.48
N THR A 280 8.26 9.22 -17.64
CA THR A 280 7.37 8.12 -18.01
C THR A 280 8.15 6.92 -18.54
N VAL A 281 7.57 5.72 -18.43
CA VAL A 281 8.16 4.50 -19.01
C VAL A 281 8.39 4.67 -20.52
N GLN A 282 7.46 5.33 -21.20
CA GLN A 282 7.53 5.62 -22.64
C GLN A 282 8.74 6.48 -23.00
N GLU A 283 9.00 7.52 -22.21
CA GLU A 283 10.15 8.40 -22.41
C GLU A 283 11.47 7.67 -22.17
N SER A 284 11.56 6.85 -21.12
CA SER A 284 12.75 6.01 -20.88
C SER A 284 13.07 5.11 -22.08
N ILE A 285 12.07 4.42 -22.64
CA ILE A 285 12.25 3.58 -23.83
C ILE A 285 12.65 4.41 -25.05
N LYS A 286 12.01 5.57 -25.27
CA LYS A 286 12.32 6.49 -26.37
C LYS A 286 13.75 7.06 -26.28
N ASN A 287 14.23 7.31 -25.06
CA ASN A 287 15.59 7.79 -24.79
C ASN A 287 16.64 6.68 -24.90
N GLY A 288 16.25 5.49 -25.36
CA GLY A 288 17.16 4.42 -25.73
C GLY A 288 17.59 3.52 -24.58
N VAL A 289 16.85 3.52 -23.46
CA VAL A 289 17.04 2.52 -22.40
C VAL A 289 16.71 1.13 -22.93
N ASP A 290 17.57 0.15 -22.65
CA ASP A 290 17.36 -1.21 -23.14
C ASP A 290 16.38 -2.01 -22.29
N ILE A 291 16.31 -1.71 -20.99
CA ILE A 291 15.48 -2.41 -20.01
C ILE A 291 15.00 -1.42 -18.97
N VAL A 292 13.69 -1.26 -18.85
CA VAL A 292 13.05 -0.45 -17.82
C VAL A 292 12.31 -1.38 -16.86
N THR A 293 12.53 -1.19 -15.56
CA THR A 293 11.78 -1.88 -14.50
C THR A 293 10.95 -0.91 -13.67
N PHE A 294 9.71 -1.30 -13.34
CA PHE A 294 8.85 -0.46 -12.49
C PHE A 294 7.77 -1.25 -11.73
N SER A 295 7.17 -0.60 -10.73
CA SER A 295 6.11 -1.19 -9.89
C SER A 295 4.72 -0.99 -10.50
N GLY A 296 3.85 -1.99 -10.39
CA GLY A 296 2.45 -1.91 -10.82
C GLY A 296 1.50 -1.21 -9.84
N ASP A 297 1.84 -1.14 -8.55
CA ASP A 297 0.96 -0.66 -7.47
C ASP A 297 1.30 0.74 -6.94
N LYS A 298 2.12 1.48 -7.69
CA LYS A 298 2.46 2.88 -7.41
C LYS A 298 1.67 3.82 -8.32
N LEU A 299 2.34 4.62 -9.17
CA LEU A 299 1.66 5.60 -10.02
C LEU A 299 0.90 4.96 -11.20
N LEU A 300 1.18 3.68 -11.50
CA LEU A 300 0.35 2.88 -12.40
C LEU A 300 -1.06 2.60 -11.84
N GLY A 301 -1.25 2.63 -10.52
CA GLY A 301 -2.57 2.43 -9.91
C GLY A 301 -3.16 1.02 -10.11
N GLY A 302 -2.31 0.01 -10.31
CA GLY A 302 -2.70 -1.38 -10.49
C GLY A 302 -2.36 -2.27 -9.28
N PRO A 303 -2.33 -3.60 -9.47
CA PRO A 303 -1.92 -4.55 -8.43
C PRO A 303 -0.40 -4.53 -8.23
N GLN A 304 0.07 -5.16 -7.14
CA GLN A 304 1.50 -5.37 -6.96
C GLN A 304 2.07 -6.20 -8.11
N ALA A 305 3.03 -5.64 -8.82
CA ALA A 305 3.74 -6.29 -9.91
C ALA A 305 5.10 -5.63 -10.13
N GLY A 306 6.05 -6.37 -10.68
CA GLY A 306 7.29 -5.84 -11.25
C GLY A 306 7.22 -6.00 -12.75
N ILE A 307 7.13 -4.90 -13.47
CA ILE A 307 7.00 -4.90 -14.92
C ILE A 307 8.38 -4.63 -15.51
N ILE A 308 8.77 -5.47 -16.47
CA ILE A 308 10.04 -5.36 -17.20
C ILE A 308 9.67 -5.17 -18.67
N VAL A 309 10.12 -4.06 -19.25
CA VAL A 309 9.90 -3.73 -20.66
C VAL A 309 11.23 -3.35 -21.29
N GLY A 310 11.44 -3.71 -22.56
CA GLY A 310 12.65 -3.29 -23.26
C GLY A 310 12.95 -4.09 -24.51
N LYS A 311 14.24 -4.24 -24.81
CA LYS A 311 14.73 -5.00 -25.97
C LYS A 311 14.42 -6.48 -25.84
N LYS A 312 13.94 -7.08 -26.94
CA LYS A 312 13.49 -8.46 -26.98
C LYS A 312 14.56 -9.45 -26.52
N LYS A 313 15.82 -9.25 -26.93
CA LYS A 313 16.95 -10.12 -26.58
C LYS A 313 17.16 -10.29 -25.07
N TYR A 314 16.94 -9.22 -24.29
CA TYR A 314 17.11 -9.27 -22.83
C TYR A 314 15.91 -9.88 -22.14
N ILE A 315 14.70 -9.54 -22.59
CA ILE A 315 13.44 -10.13 -22.09
C ILE A 315 13.42 -11.64 -22.32
N ASP A 316 13.80 -12.11 -23.51
CA ASP A 316 13.87 -13.55 -23.83
C ASP A 316 14.94 -14.28 -22.98
N SER A 317 16.02 -13.61 -22.62
CA SER A 317 17.03 -14.16 -21.71
C SER A 317 16.48 -14.29 -20.29
N MET A 318 15.75 -13.29 -19.80
CA MET A 318 15.10 -13.32 -18.48
C MET A 318 14.04 -14.41 -18.41
N LYS A 319 13.20 -14.57 -19.43
CA LYS A 319 12.20 -15.65 -19.52
C LYS A 319 12.81 -17.06 -19.33
N LYS A 320 14.08 -17.26 -19.72
CA LYS A 320 14.83 -18.53 -19.55
C LYS A 320 15.54 -18.66 -18.19
N ASN A 321 15.70 -17.57 -17.44
CA ASN A 321 16.34 -17.60 -16.13
C ASN A 321 15.47 -18.38 -15.12
N PRO A 322 16.03 -19.35 -14.37
CA PRO A 322 15.28 -20.13 -13.37
C PRO A 322 14.55 -19.28 -12.31
N LEU A 323 15.08 -18.10 -11.95
CA LEU A 323 14.44 -17.19 -11.00
C LEU A 323 13.07 -16.69 -11.49
N THR A 324 12.85 -16.65 -12.80
CA THR A 324 11.54 -16.32 -13.38
C THR A 324 10.43 -17.22 -12.83
N ARG A 325 10.73 -18.49 -12.58
CA ARG A 325 9.77 -19.43 -11.99
C ARG A 325 9.47 -19.12 -10.52
N ALA A 326 10.47 -18.64 -9.77
CA ALA A 326 10.33 -18.26 -8.37
C ALA A 326 9.57 -16.92 -8.22
N PHE A 327 9.81 -15.97 -9.12
CA PHE A 327 9.18 -14.64 -9.13
C PHE A 327 7.90 -14.57 -9.97
N ARG A 328 7.37 -15.71 -10.39
CA ARG A 328 6.20 -15.79 -11.24
C ARG A 328 4.98 -15.16 -10.59
N VAL A 329 4.31 -14.27 -11.31
CA VAL A 329 3.03 -13.67 -10.88
C VAL A 329 1.89 -14.69 -10.84
N ASP A 330 0.95 -14.47 -9.93
CA ASP A 330 -0.28 -15.25 -9.80
C ASP A 330 -1.38 -14.77 -10.77
N LYS A 331 -2.50 -15.50 -10.80
CA LYS A 331 -3.61 -15.22 -11.74
C LYS A 331 -4.39 -13.95 -11.40
N PHE A 332 -4.49 -13.59 -10.12
CA PHE A 332 -5.19 -12.37 -9.68
C PHE A 332 -4.42 -11.15 -10.16
N THR A 333 -3.09 -11.15 -10.01
CA THR A 333 -2.24 -10.07 -10.49
C THR A 333 -2.32 -9.91 -12.01
N ILE A 334 -2.30 -11.02 -12.78
CA ILE A 334 -2.44 -10.95 -14.24
C ILE A 334 -3.79 -10.35 -14.64
N SER A 335 -4.88 -10.89 -14.10
CA SER A 335 -6.25 -10.43 -14.41
C SER A 335 -6.47 -8.97 -14.03
N ALA A 336 -5.95 -8.56 -12.86
CA ALA A 336 -6.04 -7.17 -12.41
C ALA A 336 -5.22 -6.24 -13.30
N LEU A 337 -3.97 -6.61 -13.60
CA LEU A 337 -3.05 -5.77 -14.36
C LEU A 337 -3.50 -5.60 -15.82
N GLU A 338 -4.02 -6.65 -16.46
CA GLU A 338 -4.57 -6.56 -17.81
C GLU A 338 -5.72 -5.54 -17.86
N ALA A 339 -6.68 -5.65 -16.93
CA ALA A 339 -7.81 -4.74 -16.85
C ALA A 339 -7.37 -3.30 -16.51
N THR A 340 -6.36 -3.11 -15.67
CA THR A 340 -5.77 -1.79 -15.40
C THR A 340 -5.14 -1.20 -16.67
N LEU A 341 -4.28 -1.97 -17.36
CA LEU A 341 -3.57 -1.51 -18.56
C LEU A 341 -4.54 -1.17 -19.70
N ARG A 342 -5.67 -1.88 -19.82
CA ARG A 342 -6.72 -1.53 -20.80
C ARG A 342 -7.31 -0.14 -20.58
N LEU A 343 -7.33 0.38 -19.35
CA LEU A 343 -7.77 1.75 -19.08
C LEU A 343 -6.76 2.78 -19.62
N TYR A 344 -5.47 2.43 -19.67
CA TYR A 344 -4.40 3.30 -20.19
C TYR A 344 -4.40 3.45 -21.72
N LEU A 345 -5.21 2.67 -22.45
CA LEU A 345 -5.41 2.88 -23.89
C LEU A 345 -6.11 4.22 -24.18
N ASP A 346 -6.78 4.82 -23.19
CA ASP A 346 -7.30 6.19 -23.23
C ASP A 346 -6.92 6.92 -21.93
N GLU A 347 -6.03 7.92 -22.02
CA GLU A 347 -5.54 8.70 -20.88
C GLU A 347 -6.67 9.29 -20.03
N ARG A 348 -7.77 9.77 -20.65
CA ARG A 348 -8.90 10.34 -19.91
C ARG A 348 -9.61 9.27 -19.09
N VAL A 349 -9.80 8.09 -19.69
CA VAL A 349 -10.43 6.94 -19.01
C VAL A 349 -9.54 6.44 -17.88
N ALA A 350 -8.23 6.37 -18.07
CA ALA A 350 -7.28 5.99 -17.03
C ALA A 350 -7.39 6.92 -15.82
N VAL A 351 -7.33 8.23 -16.04
CA VAL A 351 -7.40 9.23 -14.97
C VAL A 351 -8.74 9.19 -14.23
N GLU A 352 -9.84 8.97 -14.94
CA GLU A 352 -11.16 8.91 -14.31
C GLU A 352 -11.41 7.62 -13.52
N LYS A 353 -10.95 6.47 -14.03
CA LYS A 353 -11.32 5.14 -13.52
C LYS A 353 -10.27 4.49 -12.63
N ILE A 354 -9.00 4.89 -12.72
CA ILE A 354 -7.95 4.39 -11.83
C ILE A 354 -7.97 5.22 -10.54
N PRO A 355 -8.30 4.64 -9.37
CA PRO A 355 -8.51 5.41 -8.15
C PRO A 355 -7.30 6.26 -7.74
N THR A 356 -6.09 5.73 -7.89
CA THR A 356 -4.84 6.44 -7.60
C THR A 356 -4.71 7.71 -8.45
N LEU A 357 -4.93 7.60 -9.76
CA LEU A 357 -4.85 8.75 -10.66
C LEU A 357 -5.96 9.76 -10.38
N LYS A 358 -7.20 9.28 -10.18
CA LYS A 358 -8.35 10.13 -9.85
C LYS A 358 -8.13 10.95 -8.58
N MET A 359 -7.56 10.32 -7.54
CA MET A 359 -7.23 11.02 -6.30
C MET A 359 -6.16 12.09 -6.56
N LEU A 360 -5.14 11.79 -7.36
CA LEU A 360 -4.06 12.74 -7.66
C LEU A 360 -4.54 13.92 -8.51
N SER A 361 -5.49 13.69 -9.42
CA SER A 361 -5.97 14.70 -10.39
C SER A 361 -7.22 15.46 -9.95
N ILE A 362 -7.81 15.16 -8.78
CA ILE A 362 -9.04 15.83 -8.34
C ILE A 362 -8.81 17.32 -8.07
N ASP A 363 -9.72 18.14 -8.62
CA ASP A 363 -9.68 19.60 -8.49
C ASP A 363 -10.02 20.06 -7.07
N ILE A 364 -9.42 21.16 -6.65
CA ILE A 364 -9.62 21.73 -5.32
C ILE A 364 -11.08 22.13 -5.05
N SER A 365 -11.82 22.57 -6.08
CA SER A 365 -13.23 22.94 -5.95
C SER A 365 -14.12 21.73 -5.69
N GLU A 366 -13.76 20.54 -6.20
CA GLU A 366 -14.46 19.29 -5.89
C GLU A 366 -14.17 18.85 -4.46
N LEU A 367 -12.92 18.97 -4.01
CA LEU A 367 -12.56 18.71 -2.61
C LEU A 367 -13.30 19.64 -1.65
N GLU A 368 -13.51 20.90 -2.01
CA GLU A 368 -14.30 21.84 -1.21
C GLU A 368 -15.77 21.41 -1.10
N LYS A 369 -16.37 20.96 -2.20
CA LYS A 369 -17.73 20.40 -2.18
C LYS A 369 -17.81 19.15 -1.31
N LYS A 370 -16.84 18.23 -1.42
CA LYS A 370 -16.73 17.03 -0.57
C LYS A 370 -16.59 17.39 0.91
N ALA A 371 -15.74 18.36 1.24
CA ALA A 371 -15.53 18.83 2.60
C ALA A 371 -16.83 19.42 3.19
N LYS A 372 -17.56 20.26 2.45
CA LYS A 372 -18.86 20.81 2.88
C LYS A 372 -19.89 19.72 3.16
N LYS A 373 -19.99 18.70 2.28
CA LYS A 373 -20.89 17.56 2.48
C LYS A 373 -20.58 16.78 3.76
N LEU A 374 -19.31 16.42 3.98
CA LEU A 374 -18.89 15.70 5.18
C LEU A 374 -19.07 16.55 6.44
N TYR A 375 -18.68 17.83 6.39
CA TYR A 375 -18.89 18.79 7.48
C TYR A 375 -20.36 18.84 7.92
N ASN A 376 -21.28 19.00 6.96
CA ASN A 376 -22.72 19.04 7.22
C ASN A 376 -23.24 17.73 7.84
N SER A 377 -22.69 16.59 7.40
CA SER A 377 -23.05 15.27 7.94
C SER A 377 -22.59 15.10 9.39
N ILE A 378 -21.41 15.64 9.73
CA ILE A 378 -20.85 15.61 11.09
C ILE A 378 -21.70 16.49 12.03
N ILE A 379 -21.92 17.76 11.69
CA ILE A 379 -22.69 18.68 12.56
C ILE A 379 -24.14 18.24 12.74
N GLY A 380 -24.72 17.54 11.76
CA GLY A 380 -26.10 17.04 11.83
C GLY A 380 -26.29 15.89 12.82
N ARG A 381 -25.21 15.18 13.20
CA ARG A 381 -25.26 14.04 14.13
C ARG A 381 -24.49 14.24 15.42
N MET A 382 -23.61 15.24 15.50
CA MET A 382 -22.71 15.46 16.63
C MET A 382 -23.07 16.73 17.40
N ASP A 383 -23.08 16.62 18.73
CA ASP A 383 -23.25 17.77 19.62
C ASP A 383 -21.98 18.64 19.64
N SER A 384 -22.13 19.92 19.29
CA SER A 384 -21.08 20.93 19.17
C SER A 384 -20.27 21.17 20.45
N ASN A 385 -20.78 20.72 21.59
CA ASN A 385 -20.12 20.90 22.89
C ASN A 385 -18.88 20.01 23.12
N ASN A 386 -18.61 19.06 22.21
CA ASN A 386 -17.52 18.08 22.38
C ASN A 386 -16.27 18.38 21.54
N CYS A 387 -16.40 19.16 20.46
CA CYS A 387 -15.30 19.51 19.59
C CYS A 387 -15.61 20.73 18.71
N ARG A 388 -14.57 21.48 18.37
CA ARG A 388 -14.62 22.50 17.32
C ARG A 388 -14.30 21.85 15.98
N LEU A 389 -15.14 22.09 14.98
CA LEU A 389 -15.05 21.53 13.64
C LEU A 389 -14.85 22.64 12.62
N GLU A 390 -13.85 22.51 11.74
CA GLU A 390 -13.57 23.49 10.69
C GLU A 390 -13.17 22.81 9.38
N ILE A 391 -13.49 23.46 8.27
CA ILE A 391 -12.92 23.12 6.96
C ILE A 391 -11.68 24.01 6.79
N VAL A 392 -10.53 23.39 6.54
CA VAL A 392 -9.25 24.11 6.44
C VAL A 392 -8.50 23.72 5.17
N ASP A 393 -7.72 24.67 4.66
CA ASP A 393 -6.76 24.43 3.60
C ASP A 393 -5.54 23.68 4.15
N SER A 394 -5.05 22.72 3.37
CA SER A 394 -3.88 21.92 3.74
C SER A 394 -3.17 21.41 2.49
N TYR A 395 -2.22 20.50 2.68
CA TYR A 395 -1.57 19.77 1.61
C TYR A 395 -1.66 18.27 1.85
N SER A 396 -2.00 17.55 0.77
CA SER A 396 -1.91 16.10 0.64
C SER A 396 -0.52 15.72 0.13
N GLU A 397 -0.18 14.43 0.23
CA GLU A 397 1.07 13.88 -0.28
C GLU A 397 0.75 12.78 -1.29
N VAL A 398 1.56 12.67 -2.35
CA VAL A 398 1.46 11.53 -3.29
C VAL A 398 1.78 10.23 -2.56
N GLY A 399 2.80 10.25 -1.71
CA GLY A 399 3.32 9.10 -0.98
C GLY A 399 4.82 8.94 -1.21
N GLY A 400 5.53 8.58 -0.14
CA GLY A 400 6.99 8.54 -0.14
C GLY A 400 7.62 7.47 -1.03
N GLY A 401 6.86 6.73 -1.85
CA GLY A 401 7.40 5.72 -2.79
C GLY A 401 7.50 6.18 -4.24
N SER A 402 7.05 7.41 -4.55
CA SER A 402 7.04 7.95 -5.92
C SER A 402 7.48 9.42 -6.00
N LEU A 403 6.78 10.32 -5.30
CA LEU A 403 6.98 11.78 -5.34
C LEU A 403 7.10 12.32 -3.90
N PRO A 404 8.32 12.28 -3.31
CA PRO A 404 8.50 12.43 -1.86
C PRO A 404 8.41 13.87 -1.33
N LEU A 405 8.61 14.87 -2.19
CA LEU A 405 8.53 16.29 -1.82
C LEU A 405 7.24 16.97 -2.29
N GLU A 406 6.44 16.27 -3.08
CA GLU A 406 5.27 16.83 -3.74
C GLU A 406 4.15 17.11 -2.73
N LYS A 407 3.62 18.34 -2.78
CA LYS A 407 2.54 18.81 -1.90
C LYS A 407 1.37 19.27 -2.75
N ILE A 408 0.25 18.56 -2.63
CA ILE A 408 -0.94 18.82 -3.43
C ILE A 408 -1.96 19.59 -2.60
N PRO A 409 -2.35 20.83 -2.97
CA PRO A 409 -3.34 21.61 -2.23
C PRO A 409 -4.64 20.83 -2.02
N THR A 410 -5.12 20.74 -0.78
CA THR A 410 -6.32 19.93 -0.42
C THR A 410 -7.22 20.67 0.57
N LYS A 411 -8.39 20.08 0.82
CA LYS A 411 -9.29 20.47 1.92
C LYS A 411 -9.30 19.37 2.97
N CYS A 412 -9.27 19.76 4.23
CA CYS A 412 -9.39 18.86 5.38
C CYS A 412 -10.57 19.25 6.26
N ILE A 413 -11.16 18.26 6.93
CA ILE A 413 -11.93 18.50 8.17
C ILE A 413 -10.94 18.48 9.34
N MET A 414 -10.84 19.59 10.05
CA MET A 414 -10.06 19.71 11.28
C MET A 414 -10.99 19.58 12.48
N LEU A 415 -10.62 18.73 13.44
CA LEU A 415 -11.30 18.58 14.72
C LEU A 415 -10.36 18.96 15.87
N SER A 416 -10.77 19.96 16.66
CA SER A 416 -10.13 20.31 17.92
C SER A 416 -10.92 19.73 19.08
N ILE A 417 -10.24 18.98 19.95
CA ILE A 417 -10.86 18.28 21.09
C ILE A 417 -10.38 18.94 22.37
N GLU A 418 -11.28 19.64 23.07
CA GLU A 418 -10.89 20.46 24.24
C GLU A 418 -10.77 19.65 25.53
N LYS A 419 -11.64 18.64 25.72
CA LYS A 419 -11.77 17.92 27.00
C LYS A 419 -10.93 16.65 27.10
N TYR A 420 -10.35 16.19 25.99
CA TYR A 420 -9.68 14.89 25.92
C TYR A 420 -8.37 14.98 25.15
N LYS A 421 -7.46 14.03 25.40
CA LYS A 421 -6.23 13.92 24.63
C LYS A 421 -6.54 13.46 23.21
N VAL A 422 -6.02 14.20 22.24
CA VAL A 422 -6.18 13.91 20.81
C VAL A 422 -5.63 12.53 20.45
N THR A 423 -4.55 12.10 21.10
CA THR A 423 -3.97 10.76 20.92
C THR A 423 -4.88 9.64 21.40
N ASP A 424 -5.67 9.85 22.45
CA ASP A 424 -6.64 8.84 22.92
C ASP A 424 -7.85 8.77 21.97
N PHE A 425 -8.27 9.91 21.40
CA PHE A 425 -9.30 9.93 20.37
C PHE A 425 -8.84 9.24 19.08
N GLU A 426 -7.64 9.55 18.59
CA GLU A 426 -7.02 8.89 17.44
C GLU A 426 -6.98 7.37 17.63
N ARG A 427 -6.56 6.91 18.81
CA ARG A 427 -6.55 5.48 19.14
C ARG A 427 -7.97 4.90 19.07
N ALA A 428 -8.97 5.61 19.60
CA ALA A 428 -10.35 5.17 19.53
C ALA A 428 -10.86 5.05 18.08
N LEU A 429 -10.47 5.97 17.18
CA LEU A 429 -10.79 5.87 15.75
C LEU A 429 -10.17 4.64 15.08
N ARG A 430 -8.95 4.25 15.48
CA ARG A 430 -8.31 3.01 15.01
C ARG A 430 -8.95 1.73 15.57
N GLU A 431 -9.61 1.83 16.72
CA GLU A 431 -10.31 0.72 17.37
C GLU A 431 -11.76 0.56 16.88
N TYR A 432 -12.27 1.52 16.10
CA TYR A 432 -13.58 1.43 15.47
C TYR A 432 -13.66 0.24 14.49
N LYS A 433 -14.88 -0.25 14.22
CA LYS A 433 -15.14 -1.46 13.42
C LYS A 433 -14.46 -1.42 12.04
N VAL A 434 -14.49 -0.24 11.39
CA VAL A 434 -13.67 0.10 10.22
C VAL A 434 -12.69 1.18 10.69
N PRO A 435 -11.43 0.84 10.97
CA PRO A 435 -10.46 1.81 11.51
C PRO A 435 -10.34 3.05 10.62
N ILE A 436 -10.34 4.23 11.23
CA ILE A 436 -10.15 5.49 10.52
C ILE A 436 -8.75 6.01 10.84
N ILE A 437 -7.91 6.14 9.83
CA ILE A 437 -6.53 6.61 9.96
C ILE A 437 -6.50 8.09 9.60
N THR A 438 -6.16 8.94 10.56
CA THR A 438 -6.14 10.41 10.40
C THR A 438 -4.75 10.97 10.65
N ARG A 439 -4.51 12.22 10.25
CA ARG A 439 -3.31 12.95 10.67
C ARG A 439 -3.55 13.63 12.02
N VAL A 440 -2.55 13.56 12.91
CA VAL A 440 -2.50 14.34 14.15
C VAL A 440 -1.47 15.45 13.96
N TYR A 441 -1.88 16.70 14.10
CA TYR A 441 -0.98 17.85 13.97
C TYR A 441 -1.39 18.98 14.90
N LYS A 442 -0.42 19.53 15.66
CA LYS A 442 -0.65 20.59 16.67
C LYS A 442 -1.88 20.34 17.54
N ASP A 443 -2.00 19.14 18.12
CA ASP A 443 -3.14 18.70 18.94
C ASP A 443 -4.52 18.80 18.25
N ASN A 444 -4.56 18.58 16.94
CA ASN A 444 -5.81 18.48 16.18
C ASN A 444 -5.81 17.23 15.30
N ILE A 445 -7.01 16.71 15.04
CA ILE A 445 -7.23 15.65 14.04
C ILE A 445 -7.53 16.29 12.70
N TYR A 446 -6.89 15.79 11.65
CA TYR A 446 -7.18 16.16 10.27
C TYR A 446 -7.64 14.94 9.49
N ILE A 447 -8.78 15.10 8.82
CA ILE A 447 -9.32 14.15 7.85
C ILE A 447 -9.20 14.81 6.48
N ASP A 448 -8.27 14.35 5.66
CA ASP A 448 -8.02 14.88 4.32
C ASP A 448 -9.00 14.30 3.30
N LEU A 449 -9.71 15.16 2.57
CA LEU A 449 -10.77 14.76 1.64
C LEU A 449 -10.24 14.19 0.31
N ARG A 450 -8.93 14.27 0.06
CA ARG A 450 -8.26 13.66 -1.11
C ARG A 450 -8.53 12.16 -1.19
N THR A 451 -8.34 11.47 -0.07
CA THR A 451 -8.33 10.00 0.01
C THR A 451 -9.62 9.41 0.59
N VAL A 452 -10.53 10.26 1.08
CA VAL A 452 -11.86 9.85 1.57
C VAL A 452 -12.86 9.83 0.41
N ARG A 453 -13.59 8.73 0.23
CA ARG A 453 -14.67 8.67 -0.77
C ARG A 453 -16.02 9.07 -0.17
N GLU A 454 -16.95 9.53 -1.00
CA GLU A 454 -18.26 9.99 -0.52
C GLU A 454 -19.09 8.85 0.13
N ASP A 455 -18.93 7.60 -0.35
CA ASP A 455 -19.54 6.39 0.23
C ASP A 455 -18.99 6.05 1.63
N GLU A 456 -17.95 6.75 2.09
CA GLU A 456 -17.32 6.55 3.40
C GLU A 456 -17.74 7.58 4.45
N PHE A 457 -18.54 8.59 4.08
CA PHE A 457 -18.92 9.67 4.99
C PHE A 457 -19.69 9.17 6.21
N ASP A 458 -20.67 8.28 6.02
CA ASP A 458 -21.42 7.70 7.14
C ASP A 458 -20.50 6.90 8.08
N ILE A 459 -19.54 6.14 7.52
CA ILE A 459 -18.57 5.38 8.31
C ILE A 459 -17.70 6.33 9.15
N ILE A 460 -17.30 7.46 8.59
CA ILE A 460 -16.52 8.48 9.30
C ILE A 460 -17.33 9.09 10.43
N VAL A 461 -18.56 9.52 10.16
CA VAL A 461 -19.42 10.14 11.19
C VAL A 461 -19.68 9.16 12.34
N ASP A 462 -20.01 7.91 12.03
CA ASP A 462 -20.23 6.87 13.05
C ASP A 462 -18.95 6.57 13.84
N GLY A 463 -17.78 6.58 13.18
CA GLY A 463 -16.49 6.39 13.83
C GLY A 463 -16.11 7.55 14.76
N LEU A 464 -16.40 8.79 14.37
CA LEU A 464 -16.22 9.97 15.23
C LEU A 464 -17.12 9.87 16.48
N LEU A 465 -18.40 9.52 16.31
CA LEU A 465 -19.33 9.29 17.42
C LEU A 465 -18.83 8.18 18.36
N TYR A 466 -18.35 7.07 17.80
CA TYR A 466 -17.72 5.99 18.56
C TYR A 466 -16.54 6.51 19.38
N GLY A 467 -15.64 7.28 18.77
CA GLY A 467 -14.48 7.86 19.44
C GLY A 467 -14.88 8.71 20.66
N PHE A 468 -15.87 9.60 20.52
CA PHE A 468 -16.33 10.43 21.63
C PHE A 468 -17.02 9.63 22.72
N ASN A 469 -17.85 8.65 22.35
CA ASN A 469 -18.52 7.77 23.33
C ASN A 469 -17.51 6.92 24.10
N LYS A 470 -16.43 6.48 23.45
CA LYS A 470 -15.35 5.76 24.12
C LYS A 470 -14.62 6.63 25.14
N LEU A 471 -14.30 7.87 24.78
CA LEU A 471 -13.65 8.81 25.71
C LEU A 471 -14.53 9.23 26.89
N LYS A 472 -15.86 9.26 26.71
CA LYS A 472 -16.83 9.47 27.79
C LYS A 472 -16.94 8.26 28.74
N GLY A 473 -16.30 7.14 28.41
CA GLY A 473 -16.43 5.88 29.15
C GLY A 473 -17.78 5.20 28.92
N CYS A 474 -18.56 5.64 27.93
CA CYS A 474 -19.82 5.00 27.53
C CYS A 474 -19.57 3.67 26.79
N ILE A 475 -18.35 3.51 26.24
CA ILE A 475 -17.88 2.31 25.58
C ILE A 475 -16.50 2.00 26.16
N LYS A 476 -16.26 0.78 26.65
CA LYS A 476 -14.96 0.37 27.19
C LYS A 476 -14.13 -0.36 26.14
#